data_AF-A0A250B6Q5-F1
#
_entry.id   AF-A0A250B6Q5-F1
#
_cell.length_a   1.000
_cell.length_b   1.000
_cell.length_c   1.000
_cell.angle_alpha   90.00
_cell.angle_beta   90.00
_cell.angle_gamma   90.00
#
_symmetry.space_group_name_H-M   'P 1'
#
loop_
_entity.id
_entity.type
_entity.pdbx_description
1 polymer ?
#
loop_
_entity_poly.entity_id
_entity_poly.type
_entity_poly.pdbx_seq_one_letter_code
_entity_poly.pdbx_strand_id
1 'polypeptide(L)'
;MNIILSIIIILFLFAIIMVFSSKLSSYKSSAKNNMNFKPGEIKRISERSFFRRLLGIKTDNYFYDLAYIYKIKGSEVYKVPLSDIVKISPTEVKINNRRVWAVRYSRYGGAKEFRFRHNITFFNNDFLGFLAAVKAANPDVEIIEPTILRL
;
A
#
# COMPACT_ATOMS: atom_id res chain seq x y z
N MET A 1 39.28 -24.14 4.43
CA MET A 1 37.91 -23.57 4.54
C MET A 1 37.03 -24.58 5.26
N ASN A 2 36.39 -24.21 6.38
CA ASN A 2 35.58 -25.16 7.15
C ASN A 2 34.29 -25.50 6.38
N ILE A 3 34.12 -26.78 6.04
CA ILE A 3 32.94 -27.30 5.35
C ILE A 3 31.66 -26.96 6.12
N ILE A 4 31.71 -27.04 7.46
CA ILE A 4 30.61 -26.66 8.36
C ILE A 4 30.21 -25.18 8.18
N LEU A 5 31.18 -24.26 8.08
CA LEU A 5 30.91 -22.84 7.88
C LEU A 5 30.24 -22.59 6.52
N SER A 6 30.66 -23.35 5.49
CA SER A 6 30.10 -23.24 4.14
C SER A 6 28.64 -23.69 4.09
N ILE A 7 28.30 -24.77 4.80
CA ILE A 7 26.91 -25.26 4.91
C ILE A 7 26.01 -24.25 5.62
N ILE A 8 26.49 -23.61 6.70
CA ILE A 8 25.72 -22.59 7.43
C ILE A 8 25.43 -21.37 6.55
N ILE A 9 26.41 -20.91 5.76
CA ILE A 9 26.23 -19.78 4.84
C ILE A 9 25.20 -20.11 3.75
N ILE A 10 25.25 -21.33 3.19
CA ILE A 10 24.28 -21.77 2.17
C ILE A 10 22.87 -21.84 2.73
N LEU A 11 22.68 -22.39 3.94
CA LEU A 11 21.38 -22.44 4.60
C LEU A 11 20.84 -21.03 4.90
N PHE A 12 21.70 -20.11 5.31
CA PHE A 12 21.34 -18.71 5.55
C PHE A 12 20.91 -18.01 4.25
N LEU A 13 21.65 -18.18 3.15
CA LEU A 13 21.29 -17.64 1.84
C LEU A 13 19.98 -18.25 1.32
N PHE A 14 19.77 -19.55 1.51
CA PHE A 14 18.54 -20.23 1.12
C PHE A 14 17.32 -19.73 1.91
N ALA A 15 17.47 -19.52 3.22
CA ALA A 15 16.42 -18.92 4.05
C ALA A 15 16.08 -17.50 3.60
N ILE A 16 17.10 -16.69 3.26
CA ILE A 16 16.89 -15.36 2.69
C ILE A 16 16.09 -15.45 1.38
N ILE A 17 16.48 -16.32 0.45
CA ILE A 17 15.78 -16.50 -0.83
C ILE A 17 14.33 -16.92 -0.62
N MET A 18 14.04 -17.83 0.32
CA MET A 18 12.67 -18.22 0.67
C MET A 18 11.83 -17.06 1.24
N VAL A 19 12.42 -16.22 2.09
CA VAL A 19 11.74 -15.04 2.65
C VAL A 19 11.48 -13.98 1.56
N PHE A 20 12.33 -13.88 0.55
CA PHE A 20 12.11 -12.98 -0.59
C PHE A 20 11.10 -13.54 -1.61
N SER A 21 11.14 -14.83 -1.92
CA SER A 21 10.21 -15.46 -2.89
C SER A 21 8.77 -15.51 -2.38
N SER A 22 8.57 -15.70 -1.07
CA SER A 22 7.25 -15.63 -0.42
C SER A 22 6.61 -14.24 -0.48
N LYS A 23 7.41 -13.16 -0.64
CA LYS A 23 6.90 -11.79 -0.86
C LYS A 23 6.34 -11.59 -2.27
N LEU A 24 6.96 -12.17 -3.30
CA LEU A 24 6.41 -12.15 -4.66
C LEU A 24 5.10 -12.95 -4.76
N SER A 25 5.04 -14.08 -4.04
CA SER A 25 3.81 -14.88 -3.88
C SER A 25 2.72 -14.10 -3.13
N SER A 26 3.09 -13.31 -2.13
CA SER A 26 2.15 -12.47 -1.36
C SER A 26 1.57 -11.31 -2.19
N TYR A 27 2.31 -10.76 -3.16
CA TYR A 27 1.77 -9.80 -4.14
C TYR A 27 0.67 -10.45 -5.00
N LYS A 28 0.95 -11.62 -5.58
CA LYS A 28 -0.03 -12.40 -6.36
C LYS A 28 -1.21 -12.88 -5.50
N SER A 29 -0.95 -13.25 -4.25
CA SER A 29 -1.97 -13.70 -3.31
C SER A 29 -2.82 -12.54 -2.80
N SER A 30 -2.29 -11.33 -2.63
CA SER A 30 -3.09 -10.16 -2.26
C SER A 30 -4.02 -9.73 -3.40
N ALA A 31 -3.56 -9.82 -4.64
CA ALA A 31 -4.41 -9.65 -5.82
C ALA A 31 -5.51 -10.72 -5.90
N LYS A 32 -5.19 -11.98 -5.58
CA LYS A 32 -6.17 -13.09 -5.50
C LYS A 32 -7.12 -12.96 -4.30
N ASN A 33 -6.64 -12.47 -3.16
CA ASN A 33 -7.41 -12.27 -1.92
C ASN A 33 -8.35 -11.07 -2.01
N ASN A 34 -8.23 -10.19 -3.02
CA ASN A 34 -9.27 -9.23 -3.36
C ASN A 34 -10.59 -9.92 -3.78
N MET A 35 -10.55 -11.20 -4.17
CA MET A 35 -11.78 -12.01 -4.38
C MET A 35 -12.48 -12.39 -3.06
N ASN A 36 -11.81 -12.30 -1.91
CA ASN A 36 -12.38 -12.57 -0.59
C ASN A 36 -12.95 -11.33 0.11
N PHE A 37 -13.01 -10.19 -0.59
CA PHE A 37 -13.59 -8.96 -0.09
C PHE A 37 -15.09 -9.20 0.15
N LYS A 38 -15.55 -9.14 1.40
CA LYS A 38 -16.98 -9.30 1.67
C LYS A 38 -17.72 -8.08 1.12
N PRO A 39 -18.93 -8.24 0.55
CA PRO A 39 -19.75 -7.10 0.15
C PRO A 39 -19.89 -6.11 1.31
N GLY A 40 -19.47 -4.85 1.10
CA GLY A 40 -19.48 -3.80 2.13
C GLY A 40 -18.27 -3.75 3.06
N GLU A 41 -17.26 -4.60 2.89
CA GLU A 41 -16.00 -4.49 3.63
C GLU A 41 -15.26 -3.19 3.28
N ILE A 42 -14.60 -2.55 4.25
CA ILE A 42 -13.81 -1.33 4.00
C ILE A 42 -12.46 -1.51 4.68
N LYS A 43 -11.38 -1.45 3.91
CA LYS A 43 -10.02 -1.68 4.41
C LYS A 43 -9.27 -0.37 4.54
N ARG A 44 -8.48 -0.23 5.61
CA ARG A 44 -7.69 0.99 5.84
C ARG A 44 -6.33 0.88 5.16
N ILE A 45 -5.92 1.93 4.47
CA ILE A 45 -4.63 1.99 3.77
C ILE A 45 -3.68 3.02 4.34
N SER A 46 -4.16 3.98 5.15
CA SER A 46 -3.30 4.94 5.86
C SER A 46 -2.72 4.38 7.15
N GLU A 47 -1.49 4.78 7.49
CA GLU A 47 -0.83 4.43 8.75
C GLU A 47 -1.64 4.86 9.99
N ARG A 48 -1.76 3.94 10.95
CA ARG A 48 -2.31 4.24 12.27
C ARG A 48 -1.19 4.64 13.23
N SER A 49 -1.01 5.94 13.47
CA SER A 49 -0.08 6.40 14.50
C SER A 49 -0.81 6.57 15.84
N PHE A 50 -0.55 5.65 16.77
CA PHE A 50 -1.10 5.70 18.14
C PHE A 50 -0.73 7.00 18.85
N PHE A 51 0.55 7.39 18.82
CA PHE A 51 1.04 8.62 19.42
C PHE A 51 0.38 9.89 18.84
N ARG A 52 0.09 9.93 17.53
CA ARG A 52 -0.64 11.07 16.94
C ARG A 52 -2.08 11.17 17.46
N ARG A 53 -2.75 10.03 17.64
CA ARG A 53 -4.10 10.00 18.22
C ARG A 53 -4.08 10.42 19.69
N LEU A 54 -3.07 9.97 20.46
CA LEU A 54 -2.87 10.34 21.86
C LEU A 54 -2.63 11.85 22.02
N LEU A 55 -1.90 12.47 21.09
CA LEU A 55 -1.62 13.91 21.07
C LEU A 55 -2.72 14.77 20.41
N GLY A 56 -3.88 14.19 20.07
CA GLY A 56 -4.99 14.94 19.46
C GLY A 56 -4.72 15.45 18.03
N ILE A 57 -3.65 14.99 17.38
CA ILE A 57 -3.27 15.44 16.03
C ILE A 57 -4.23 14.82 15.01
N LYS A 58 -5.11 15.65 14.42
CA LYS A 58 -6.01 15.24 13.34
C LYS A 58 -5.17 14.74 12.15
N THR A 59 -5.40 13.49 11.76
CA THR A 59 -4.78 12.87 10.59
C THR A 59 -5.86 12.42 9.64
N ASP A 60 -5.64 12.69 8.35
CA ASP A 60 -6.49 12.17 7.29
C ASP A 60 -6.39 10.64 7.29
N ASN A 61 -7.52 9.96 7.44
CA ASN A 61 -7.57 8.51 7.37
C ASN A 61 -8.02 8.10 5.97
N TYR A 62 -7.30 7.15 5.38
CA TYR A 62 -7.59 6.65 4.03
C TYR A 62 -8.01 5.20 4.09
N PHE A 63 -9.11 4.89 3.39
CA PHE A 63 -9.69 3.56 3.28
C PHE A 63 -10.05 3.27 1.82
N TYR A 64 -10.31 2.01 1.50
CA TYR A 64 -10.83 1.61 0.19
C TYR A 64 -11.78 0.43 0.30
N ASP A 65 -12.66 0.33 -0.69
CA ASP A 65 -13.37 -0.89 -1.06
C ASP A 65 -13.08 -1.25 -2.53
N LEU A 66 -13.84 -2.17 -3.11
CA LEU A 66 -13.63 -2.58 -4.51
C LEU A 66 -13.96 -1.49 -5.54
N ALA A 67 -14.68 -0.43 -5.17
CA ALA A 67 -15.18 0.58 -6.09
C ALA A 67 -14.61 1.99 -5.79
N TYR A 68 -14.27 2.30 -4.54
CA TYR A 68 -13.89 3.64 -4.10
C TYR A 68 -12.70 3.65 -3.16
N ILE A 69 -11.94 4.75 -3.21
CA ILE A 69 -11.07 5.22 -2.13
C ILE A 69 -11.80 6.30 -1.34
N TYR A 70 -11.68 6.22 -0.02
CA TYR A 70 -12.27 7.15 0.93
C TYR A 70 -11.19 7.90 1.69
N LYS A 71 -11.37 9.21 1.83
CA LYS A 71 -10.63 10.07 2.75
C LYS A 71 -11.59 10.57 3.82
N ILE A 72 -11.32 10.23 5.08
CA ILE A 72 -12.11 10.66 6.23
C ILE A 72 -11.30 11.71 7.00
N LYS A 73 -11.87 12.92 7.10
CA LYS A 73 -11.31 14.06 7.84
C LYS A 73 -12.35 14.61 8.81
N GLY A 74 -12.31 14.16 10.06
CA GLY A 74 -13.36 14.49 11.03
C GLY A 74 -14.68 13.87 10.61
N SER A 75 -15.72 14.70 10.42
CA SER A 75 -17.04 14.28 9.93
C SER A 75 -17.15 14.27 8.39
N GLU A 76 -16.18 14.83 7.68
CA GLU A 76 -16.19 14.88 6.22
C GLU A 76 -15.65 13.58 5.62
N VAL A 77 -16.40 13.00 4.69
CA VAL A 77 -16.01 11.82 3.91
C VAL A 77 -15.94 12.20 2.43
N TYR A 78 -14.74 12.14 1.87
CA TYR A 78 -14.51 12.31 0.44
C TYR A 78 -14.33 10.93 -0.19
N LYS A 79 -15.10 10.63 -1.25
CA LYS A 79 -14.98 9.37 -2.00
C LYS A 79 -14.60 9.62 -3.45
N VAL A 80 -13.69 8.80 -3.97
CA VAL A 80 -13.22 8.84 -5.36
C VAL A 80 -13.29 7.43 -5.94
N PRO A 81 -13.92 7.22 -7.11
CA PRO A 81 -13.91 5.92 -7.79
C PRO A 81 -12.48 5.45 -8.06
N LEU A 82 -12.23 4.15 -7.91
CA LEU A 82 -10.90 3.59 -8.22
C LEU A 82 -10.56 3.75 -9.72
N SER A 83 -11.57 3.71 -10.59
CA SER A 83 -11.44 3.93 -12.03
C SER A 83 -10.90 5.33 -12.38
N ASP A 84 -11.16 6.33 -11.54
CA ASP A 84 -10.75 7.71 -11.78
C ASP A 84 -9.27 7.94 -11.41
N ILE A 85 -8.62 6.96 -10.76
CA ILE A 85 -7.21 7.03 -10.37
C ILE A 85 -6.34 6.78 -11.61
N VAL A 86 -5.44 7.73 -11.88
CA VAL A 86 -4.57 7.71 -13.08
C VAL A 86 -3.11 7.42 -12.73
N LYS A 87 -2.67 7.77 -11.51
CA LYS A 87 -1.29 7.52 -11.08
C LYS A 87 -1.19 7.29 -9.58
N ILE A 88 -0.40 6.30 -9.19
CA ILE A 88 -0.02 6.06 -7.80
C ILE A 88 1.51 5.98 -7.73
N SER A 89 2.12 6.86 -6.93
CA SER A 89 3.57 6.93 -6.86
C SER A 89 4.11 7.31 -5.48
N PRO A 90 5.29 6.80 -5.11
CA PRO A 90 6.01 7.29 -3.96
C PRO A 90 6.45 8.75 -4.20
N THR A 91 6.34 9.60 -3.18
CA THR A 91 6.91 10.95 -3.19
C THR A 91 8.34 10.93 -2.64
N GLU A 92 9.06 12.05 -2.78
CA GLU A 92 10.40 12.21 -2.20
C GLU A 92 10.37 12.41 -0.68
N VAL A 93 9.22 12.79 -0.13
CA VAL A 93 9.06 13.08 1.29
C VAL A 93 8.95 11.79 2.10
N LYS A 94 9.83 11.65 3.09
CA LYS A 94 9.72 10.65 4.16
C LYS A 94 9.33 11.32 5.48
N ILE A 95 8.46 10.67 6.25
CA ILE A 95 8.11 11.08 7.62
C ILE A 95 8.24 9.83 8.49
N ASN A 96 9.02 9.91 9.57
CA ASN A 96 9.32 8.76 10.45
C ASN A 96 9.83 7.54 9.67
N ASN A 97 10.76 7.78 8.73
CA ASN A 97 11.33 6.77 7.84
C ASN A 97 10.30 6.04 6.92
N ARG A 98 9.05 6.52 6.85
CA ARG A 98 8.03 6.00 5.92
C ARG A 98 7.79 6.99 4.80
N ARG A 99 7.82 6.48 3.57
CA ARG A 99 7.62 7.30 2.37
C ARG A 99 6.16 7.70 2.24
N VAL A 100 5.92 8.97 1.95
CA VAL A 100 4.58 9.47 1.62
C VAL A 100 4.26 9.07 0.18
N TRP A 101 3.07 8.56 -0.05
CA TRP A 101 2.54 8.21 -1.37
C TRP A 101 1.56 9.26 -1.85
N ALA A 102 1.56 9.46 -3.16
CA ALA A 102 0.61 10.29 -3.89
C ALA A 102 -0.33 9.39 -4.71
N VAL A 103 -1.63 9.67 -4.63
CA VAL A 103 -2.68 9.07 -5.46
C VAL A 103 -3.32 10.19 -6.26
N ARG A 104 -3.03 10.23 -7.56
CA ARG A 104 -3.58 11.21 -8.50
C ARG A 104 -4.78 10.62 -9.21
N TYR A 105 -5.85 11.41 -9.29
CA TYR A 105 -7.09 11.04 -9.95
C TYR A 105 -7.56 12.17 -10.86
N SER A 106 -8.23 11.82 -11.96
CA SER A 106 -8.81 12.76 -12.90
C SER A 106 -10.33 12.73 -12.76
N ARG A 107 -10.93 13.89 -12.47
CA ARG A 107 -12.39 14.00 -12.37
C ARG A 107 -12.85 15.36 -12.84
N TYR A 108 -13.91 15.38 -13.65
CA TYR A 108 -14.47 16.63 -14.21
C TYR A 108 -13.44 17.50 -14.95
N GLY A 109 -12.53 16.88 -15.70
CA GLY A 109 -11.50 17.58 -16.47
C GLY A 109 -10.33 18.14 -15.64
N GLY A 110 -10.30 17.91 -14.32
CA GLY A 110 -9.21 18.35 -13.44
C GLY A 110 -8.47 17.17 -12.78
N ALA A 111 -7.14 17.25 -12.75
CA ALA A 111 -6.31 16.33 -11.97
C ALA A 111 -6.21 16.80 -10.52
N LYS A 112 -6.49 15.91 -9.57
CA LYS A 112 -6.35 16.13 -8.13
C LYS A 112 -5.48 15.05 -7.51
N GLU A 113 -4.95 15.31 -6.32
CA GLU A 113 -4.01 14.42 -5.65
C GLU A 113 -4.32 14.27 -4.16
N PHE A 114 -4.26 13.04 -3.67
CA PHE A 114 -4.19 12.74 -2.24
C PHE A 114 -2.79 12.29 -1.86
N ARG A 115 -2.33 12.74 -0.69
CA ARG A 115 -1.04 12.33 -0.12
C ARG A 115 -1.24 11.68 1.23
N PHE A 116 -0.69 10.49 1.41
CA PHE A 116 -0.77 9.78 2.68
C PHE A 116 0.41 8.83 2.89
N ARG A 117 0.62 8.43 4.14
CA ARG A 117 1.55 7.35 4.46
C ARG A 117 0.78 6.05 4.47
N HIS A 118 1.22 5.10 3.66
CA HIS A 118 0.64 3.78 3.62
C HIS A 118 0.88 3.02 4.94
N ASN A 119 -0.01 2.09 5.25
CA ASN A 119 0.14 1.14 6.35
C ASN A 119 0.68 -0.21 5.86
N ILE A 120 1.78 -0.24 5.10
CA ILE A 120 2.42 -1.54 4.82
C ILE A 120 3.24 -1.92 6.04
N THR A 121 2.79 -2.95 6.74
CA THR A 121 3.57 -3.66 7.76
C THR A 121 3.62 -5.14 7.40
N PHE A 122 4.49 -5.93 8.01
CA PHE A 122 4.52 -7.39 7.80
C PHE A 122 3.16 -8.07 8.03
N PHE A 123 2.27 -7.44 8.80
CA PHE A 123 0.94 -7.95 9.16
C PHE A 123 -0.21 -7.21 8.48
N ASN A 124 0.06 -6.18 7.67
CA ASN A 124 -0.97 -5.45 6.94
C ASN A 124 -0.52 -5.17 5.50
N ASN A 125 -1.11 -5.93 4.58
CA ASN A 125 -0.92 -5.80 3.14
C ASN A 125 -2.08 -5.04 2.46
N ASP A 126 -2.93 -4.34 3.23
CA ASP A 126 -4.14 -3.70 2.71
C ASP A 126 -3.82 -2.69 1.60
N PHE A 127 -2.68 -2.01 1.70
CA PHE A 127 -2.21 -1.11 0.64
C PHE A 127 -1.84 -1.84 -0.65
N LEU A 128 -1.25 -3.05 -0.58
CA LEU A 128 -0.99 -3.86 -1.77
C LEU A 128 -2.31 -4.34 -2.40
N GLY A 129 -3.28 -4.74 -1.57
CA GLY A 129 -4.64 -5.05 -2.02
C GLY A 129 -5.29 -3.87 -2.76
N PHE A 130 -5.11 -2.65 -2.24
CA PHE A 130 -5.56 -1.42 -2.88
C PHE A 130 -4.90 -1.20 -4.24
N LEU A 131 -3.57 -1.32 -4.35
CA LEU A 131 -2.88 -1.19 -5.64
C LEU A 131 -3.44 -2.18 -6.68
N ALA A 132 -3.69 -3.42 -6.27
CA ALA A 132 -4.28 -4.43 -7.14
C ALA A 132 -5.74 -4.12 -7.51
N ALA A 133 -6.54 -3.61 -6.58
CA ALA A 133 -7.92 -3.20 -6.84
C ALA A 133 -7.99 -2.01 -7.84
N VAL A 134 -7.09 -1.04 -7.70
CA VAL A 134 -6.99 0.07 -8.65
C VAL A 134 -6.56 -0.42 -10.04
N LYS A 135 -5.57 -1.32 -10.11
CA LYS A 135 -5.13 -1.89 -11.40
C LYS A 135 -6.23 -2.70 -12.08
N ALA A 136 -7.08 -3.36 -11.31
CA ALA A 136 -8.26 -4.07 -11.83
C ALA A 136 -9.34 -3.11 -12.34
N ALA A 137 -9.57 -1.98 -11.64
CA ALA A 137 -10.58 -0.98 -12.02
C ALA A 137 -10.14 -0.07 -13.18
N ASN A 138 -8.84 0.21 -13.28
CA ASN A 138 -8.23 0.97 -14.38
C ASN A 138 -6.93 0.29 -14.81
N PRO A 139 -6.94 -0.54 -15.86
CA PRO A 139 -5.74 -1.21 -16.37
C PRO A 139 -4.64 -0.25 -16.83
N ASP A 140 -4.98 0.98 -17.23
CA ASP A 140 -4.04 1.99 -17.74
C ASP A 140 -3.38 2.82 -16.63
N VAL A 141 -3.73 2.56 -15.37
CA VAL A 141 -3.15 3.27 -14.23
C VAL A 141 -1.62 3.10 -14.18
N GLU A 142 -0.92 4.22 -14.02
CA GLU A 142 0.52 4.25 -13.79
C GLU A 142 0.80 4.00 -12.30
N ILE A 143 1.25 2.80 -11.96
CA ILE A 143 1.70 2.47 -10.59
C ILE A 143 3.22 2.41 -10.60
N ILE A 144 3.86 3.41 -10.00
CA ILE A 144 5.30 3.39 -9.80
C ILE A 144 5.58 2.54 -8.57
N GLU A 145 6.09 1.34 -8.79
CA GLU A 145 6.47 0.44 -7.70
C GLU A 145 7.53 1.10 -6.80
N PRO A 146 7.47 0.86 -5.49
CA PRO A 146 8.55 1.29 -4.62
C PRO A 146 9.77 0.44 -4.97
N THR A 147 10.76 1.03 -5.63
CA THR A 147 12.05 0.37 -5.81
C THR A 147 12.57 -0.03 -4.43
N ILE A 148 12.66 -1.34 -4.17
CA ILE A 148 13.05 -1.91 -2.87
C ILE A 148 14.44 -1.41 -2.42
N LEU A 149 15.27 -0.94 -3.37
CA LEU A 149 16.61 -0.40 -3.17
C LEU A 149 16.68 1.05 -2.63
N ARG A 150 15.55 1.71 -2.32
CA ARG A 150 15.53 3.07 -1.74
C ARG A 150 14.70 3.19 -0.44
N LEU A 151 14.67 2.11 0.35
CA LEU A 151 14.15 2.11 1.72
C LEU A 151 15.21 2.65 2.69
#